data_AF-A0A398B0B7-F1
#
_entry.id   AF-A0A398B0B7-F1
#
_cell.length_a   1.000
_cell.length_b   1.000
_cell.length_c   1.000
_cell.angle_alpha   90.00
_cell.angle_beta   90.00
_cell.angle_gamma   90.00
#
_symmetry.space_group_name_H-M   'P 1'
#
loop_
_entity.id
_entity.type
_entity.pdbx_description
1 polymer ?
#
loop_
_entity_poly.entity_id
_entity_poly.type
_entity_poly.pdbx_seq_one_letter_code
_entity_poly.pdbx_strand_id
1 'polypeptide(L)'
;MSQLKYMLLILVLVLLLPGETDAATLQSKIERAVPGETIEISEGIYEENLVITKPITLKGQGKVLIRSCEEQPAITIKGEHVSLEQIQVEYCGEGKEATAISISGSKHQLTDFEIETKRYGIRLDGASEVNIQDGLITGQRKGNGIDLWESSHNTIQNMKITRMQDGIYLEQSHQNTLRQNHIQGSRYGMHLMFADDNVLEKNIAQYNMTGTMLMRVNRVQVVGNDFSYNRDNVNAQGLLIYFVENSRIAENSLTGNRVGIYMETSEDNLMTNNKVMDNFIGVQFTKANNNQLTRNTFVGNVNEAQAIESSNNEVSHNYWDASAKLDLKGKGESILPFVADPYFLTLTADVPEFQLFFQSPGVLLLQKMLKSPADQVLTDEAPLMETTMEVERTETSASALWAMSVGMIIVSTSLFIVGRKRV
;
A
#
# COMPACT_ATOMS: atom_id res chain seq x y z
N MET A 1 -44.24 -55.66 -44.97
CA MET A 1 -44.93 -54.85 -43.94
C MET A 1 -44.21 -54.74 -42.60
N SER A 2 -43.12 -55.49 -42.30
CA SER A 2 -42.43 -55.38 -41.00
C SER A 2 -41.38 -54.26 -40.92
N GLN A 3 -40.65 -53.98 -41.99
CA GLN A 3 -39.60 -52.94 -42.03
C GLN A 3 -40.13 -51.52 -41.80
N LEU A 4 -41.32 -51.20 -42.33
CA LEU A 4 -41.91 -49.86 -42.20
C LEU A 4 -42.41 -49.56 -40.77
N LYS A 5 -42.78 -50.60 -39.99
CA LYS A 5 -43.19 -50.44 -38.59
C LYS A 5 -42.01 -50.14 -37.67
N TYR A 6 -40.85 -50.74 -37.91
CA TYR A 6 -39.63 -50.46 -37.13
C TYR A 6 -39.07 -49.07 -37.42
N MET A 7 -39.15 -48.61 -38.68
CA MET A 7 -38.70 -47.27 -39.04
C MET A 7 -39.59 -46.17 -38.42
N LEU A 8 -40.91 -46.39 -38.36
CA LEU A 8 -41.82 -45.46 -37.69
C LEU A 8 -41.65 -45.47 -36.16
N LEU A 9 -41.34 -46.64 -35.57
CA LEU A 9 -41.11 -46.75 -34.12
C LEU A 9 -39.81 -46.05 -33.70
N ILE A 10 -38.75 -46.13 -34.50
CA ILE A 10 -37.48 -45.43 -34.26
C ILE A 10 -37.65 -43.92 -34.45
N LEU A 11 -38.42 -43.47 -35.45
CA LEU A 11 -38.68 -42.05 -35.67
C LEU A 11 -39.49 -41.42 -34.51
N VAL A 12 -40.45 -42.16 -33.95
CA VAL A 12 -41.24 -41.72 -32.78
C VAL A 12 -40.40 -41.75 -31.50
N LEU A 13 -39.45 -42.69 -31.37
CA LEU A 13 -38.54 -42.75 -30.22
C LEU A 13 -37.52 -41.60 -30.21
N VAL A 14 -37.06 -41.14 -31.39
CA VAL A 14 -36.17 -39.98 -31.53
C VAL A 14 -36.90 -38.66 -31.27
N LEU A 15 -38.20 -38.58 -31.54
CA LEU A 15 -39.06 -37.42 -31.23
C LEU A 15 -39.51 -37.35 -29.76
N LEU A 16 -39.30 -38.42 -28.98
CA LEU A 16 -39.64 -38.51 -27.55
C LEU A 16 -38.41 -38.38 -26.64
N LEU A 17 -37.22 -38.15 -27.20
CA LEU A 17 -36.10 -37.67 -26.39
C LEU A 17 -36.48 -36.28 -25.87
N PRO A 18 -36.55 -36.07 -24.53
CA PRO A 18 -36.65 -34.71 -24.02
C PRO A 18 -35.45 -33.97 -24.59
N GLY A 19 -35.70 -32.93 -25.39
CA GLY A 19 -34.63 -32.02 -25.80
C GLY A 19 -33.91 -31.62 -24.53
N GLU A 20 -32.58 -31.81 -24.49
CA GLU A 20 -31.75 -31.19 -23.46
C GLU A 20 -32.14 -29.72 -23.46
N THR A 21 -32.91 -29.30 -22.45
CA THR A 21 -33.07 -27.90 -22.15
C THR A 21 -31.69 -27.48 -21.69
N ASP A 22 -30.88 -27.02 -22.63
CA ASP A 22 -29.62 -26.34 -22.38
C ASP A 22 -29.92 -25.35 -21.27
N ALA A 23 -29.41 -25.62 -20.07
CA ALA A 23 -29.67 -24.77 -18.92
C ALA A 23 -29.16 -23.38 -19.31
N ALA A 24 -30.06 -22.40 -19.39
CA ALA A 24 -29.72 -21.10 -19.95
C ALA A 24 -28.52 -20.51 -19.20
N THR A 25 -27.39 -20.38 -19.92
CA THR A 25 -26.12 -19.88 -19.40
C THR A 25 -26.27 -18.49 -18.82
N LEU A 26 -25.38 -18.10 -17.91
CA LEU A 26 -25.41 -16.76 -17.34
C LEU A 26 -25.19 -15.70 -18.44
N GLN A 27 -24.30 -15.96 -19.38
CA GLN A 27 -24.10 -15.10 -20.55
C GLN A 27 -25.39 -14.91 -21.37
N SER A 28 -26.18 -15.97 -21.60
CA SER A 28 -27.45 -15.86 -22.33
C SER A 28 -28.50 -15.00 -21.60
N LYS A 29 -28.44 -14.93 -20.26
CA LYS A 29 -29.30 -14.06 -19.45
C LYS A 29 -28.85 -12.60 -19.60
N ILE A 30 -27.55 -12.35 -19.53
CA ILE A 30 -26.94 -11.03 -19.77
C ILE A 30 -27.35 -10.50 -21.15
N GLU A 31 -27.30 -11.32 -22.19
CA GLU A 31 -27.65 -10.93 -23.57
C GLU A 31 -29.13 -10.60 -23.76
N ARG A 32 -30.03 -11.24 -23.00
CA ARG A 32 -31.48 -10.98 -23.07
C ARG A 32 -31.94 -9.83 -22.18
N ALA A 33 -31.16 -9.46 -21.17
CA ALA A 33 -31.55 -8.42 -20.22
C ALA A 33 -31.79 -7.05 -20.88
N VAL A 34 -32.76 -6.29 -20.39
CA VAL A 34 -32.99 -4.93 -20.85
C VAL A 34 -32.05 -3.94 -20.13
N PRO A 35 -31.66 -2.82 -20.76
CA PRO A 35 -30.92 -1.75 -20.07
C PRO A 35 -31.60 -1.32 -18.77
N GLY A 36 -30.84 -1.24 -17.69
CA GLY A 36 -31.28 -0.95 -16.32
C GLY A 36 -31.75 -2.15 -15.51
N GLU A 37 -31.81 -3.35 -16.10
CA GLU A 37 -32.26 -4.56 -15.41
C GLU A 37 -31.23 -5.05 -14.38
N THR A 38 -31.74 -5.59 -13.27
CA THR A 38 -30.95 -6.35 -12.29
C THR A 38 -31.12 -7.84 -12.56
N ILE A 39 -30.03 -8.53 -12.86
CA ILE A 39 -29.97 -9.98 -13.00
C ILE A 39 -29.52 -10.56 -11.67
N GLU A 40 -30.45 -11.23 -10.97
CA GLU A 40 -30.15 -11.99 -9.77
C GLU A 40 -29.58 -13.36 -10.14
N ILE A 41 -28.40 -13.69 -9.62
CA ILE A 41 -27.72 -14.97 -9.82
C ILE A 41 -27.90 -15.79 -8.56
N SER A 42 -28.53 -16.96 -8.68
CA SER A 42 -28.63 -17.91 -7.56
C SER A 42 -27.27 -18.48 -7.18
N GLU A 43 -27.10 -18.87 -5.92
CA GLU A 43 -25.92 -19.58 -5.43
C GLU A 43 -25.51 -20.74 -6.36
N GLY A 44 -24.22 -20.81 -6.68
CA GLY A 44 -23.70 -21.81 -7.63
C GLY A 44 -22.31 -21.47 -8.16
N ILE A 45 -21.75 -22.43 -8.90
CA ILE A 45 -20.49 -22.30 -9.65
C ILE A 45 -20.84 -22.18 -11.13
N TYR A 46 -20.33 -21.14 -11.77
CA TYR A 46 -20.52 -20.83 -13.18
C TYR A 46 -19.16 -20.84 -13.88
N GLU A 47 -18.91 -21.89 -14.66
CA GLU A 47 -17.69 -22.02 -15.47
C GLU A 47 -17.92 -21.34 -16.83
N GLU A 48 -17.94 -20.01 -16.81
CA GLU A 48 -18.22 -19.18 -17.98
C GLU A 48 -17.32 -17.93 -17.99
N ASN A 49 -17.05 -17.41 -19.18
CA ASN A 49 -16.48 -16.08 -19.37
C ASN A 49 -17.60 -15.10 -19.72
N LEU A 50 -17.81 -14.09 -18.89
CA LEU A 50 -18.91 -13.14 -19.02
C LEU A 50 -18.47 -11.88 -19.77
N VAL A 51 -19.29 -11.41 -20.70
CA VAL A 51 -19.11 -10.14 -21.39
C VAL A 51 -20.35 -9.26 -21.19
N ILE A 52 -20.17 -8.17 -20.45
CA ILE A 52 -21.23 -7.25 -20.07
C ILE A 52 -21.01 -5.92 -20.78
N THR A 53 -21.89 -5.60 -21.74
CA THR A 53 -21.82 -4.39 -22.57
C THR A 53 -23.03 -3.47 -22.40
N LYS A 54 -24.08 -3.93 -21.71
CA LYS A 54 -25.32 -3.19 -21.46
C LYS A 54 -25.31 -2.66 -20.03
N PRO A 55 -25.95 -1.51 -19.74
CA PRO A 55 -26.01 -0.94 -18.41
C PRO A 55 -26.94 -1.77 -17.53
N ILE A 56 -26.43 -2.84 -16.92
CA ILE A 56 -27.20 -3.77 -16.09
C ILE A 56 -26.52 -3.95 -14.73
N THR A 57 -27.26 -4.46 -13.77
CA THR A 57 -26.71 -4.89 -12.48
C THR A 57 -26.66 -6.41 -12.45
N LEU A 58 -25.50 -6.98 -12.16
CA LEU A 58 -25.31 -8.40 -11.94
C LEU A 58 -25.10 -8.64 -10.44
N LYS A 59 -26.06 -9.30 -9.80
CA LYS A 59 -26.13 -9.43 -8.34
C LYS A 59 -26.18 -10.88 -7.89
N GLY A 60 -25.21 -11.32 -7.11
CA GLY A 60 -25.22 -12.64 -6.50
C GLY A 60 -26.20 -12.78 -5.34
N GLN A 61 -26.82 -13.95 -5.22
CA GLN A 61 -27.63 -14.36 -4.09
C GLN A 61 -26.93 -15.52 -3.37
N GLY A 62 -26.22 -15.21 -2.29
CA GLY A 62 -25.38 -16.19 -1.58
C GLY A 62 -24.01 -16.34 -2.22
N LYS A 63 -23.50 -17.57 -2.32
CA LYS A 63 -22.16 -17.84 -2.87
C LYS A 63 -22.21 -18.07 -4.38
N VAL A 64 -22.06 -16.99 -5.14
CA VAL A 64 -21.96 -17.04 -6.61
C VAL A 64 -20.50 -16.99 -7.02
N LEU A 65 -20.00 -18.10 -7.54
CA LEU A 65 -18.62 -18.22 -8.03
C LEU A 65 -18.60 -18.25 -9.56
N ILE A 66 -17.97 -17.26 -10.17
CA ILE A 66 -17.60 -17.27 -11.59
C ILE A 66 -16.17 -17.81 -11.70
N ARG A 67 -16.00 -18.94 -12.38
CA ARG A 67 -14.69 -19.58 -12.54
C ARG A 67 -14.27 -19.57 -14.01
N SER A 68 -13.05 -19.12 -14.29
CA SER A 68 -12.46 -19.28 -15.61
C SER A 68 -10.98 -19.60 -15.53
N CYS A 69 -10.56 -20.59 -16.30
CA CYS A 69 -9.15 -20.92 -16.49
C CYS A 69 -8.67 -20.63 -17.92
N GLU A 70 -9.47 -19.93 -18.72
CA GLU A 70 -9.15 -19.57 -20.10
C GLU A 70 -8.23 -18.36 -20.19
N GLU A 71 -7.68 -18.08 -21.39
CA GLU A 71 -6.87 -16.90 -21.63
C GLU A 71 -7.67 -15.59 -21.53
N GLN A 72 -8.98 -15.63 -21.82
CA GLN A 72 -9.85 -14.48 -21.73
C GLN A 72 -10.21 -14.16 -20.27
N PRO A 73 -10.54 -12.89 -19.93
CA PRO A 73 -10.97 -12.54 -18.58
C PRO A 73 -12.24 -13.27 -18.17
N ALA A 74 -12.35 -13.65 -16.89
CA ALA A 74 -13.57 -14.27 -16.35
C ALA A 74 -14.78 -13.33 -16.50
N ILE A 75 -14.57 -12.03 -16.28
CA ILE A 75 -15.59 -11.01 -16.51
C ILE A 75 -14.98 -9.85 -17.31
N THR A 76 -15.62 -9.48 -18.41
CA THR A 76 -15.29 -8.30 -19.21
C THR A 76 -16.44 -7.30 -19.13
N ILE A 77 -16.18 -6.12 -18.59
CA ILE A 77 -17.13 -5.01 -18.45
C ILE A 77 -16.78 -3.93 -19.46
N LYS A 78 -17.76 -3.50 -20.25
CA LYS A 78 -17.64 -2.45 -21.26
C LYS A 78 -18.85 -1.53 -21.24
N GLY A 79 -18.69 -0.34 -21.82
CA GLY A 79 -19.78 0.60 -22.03
C GLY A 79 -19.93 1.53 -20.83
N GLU A 80 -21.14 1.68 -20.31
CA GLU A 80 -21.37 2.53 -19.14
C GLU A 80 -22.38 1.91 -18.16
N HIS A 81 -22.33 2.31 -16.89
CA HIS A 81 -23.36 1.99 -15.89
C HIS A 81 -23.62 0.48 -15.63
N VAL A 82 -22.59 -0.35 -15.83
CA VAL A 82 -22.58 -1.74 -15.34
C VAL A 82 -22.30 -1.78 -13.84
N SER A 83 -23.09 -2.56 -13.09
CA SER A 83 -22.87 -2.80 -11.67
C SER A 83 -22.66 -4.29 -11.38
N LEU A 84 -21.67 -4.62 -10.55
CA LEU A 84 -21.35 -5.96 -10.07
C LEU A 84 -21.46 -5.98 -8.54
N GLU A 85 -22.31 -6.84 -8.01
CA GLU A 85 -22.56 -6.94 -6.57
C GLU A 85 -22.52 -8.40 -6.09
N GLN A 86 -21.79 -8.68 -5.00
CA GLN A 86 -21.86 -9.96 -4.27
C GLN A 86 -21.41 -11.17 -5.12
N ILE A 87 -20.26 -11.04 -5.80
CA ILE A 87 -19.74 -12.07 -6.71
C ILE A 87 -18.32 -12.50 -6.32
N GLN A 88 -18.08 -13.80 -6.39
CA GLN A 88 -16.75 -14.40 -6.25
C GLN A 88 -16.21 -14.75 -7.64
N VAL A 89 -14.92 -14.53 -7.85
CA VAL A 89 -14.22 -14.87 -9.10
C VAL A 89 -12.98 -15.69 -8.78
N GLU A 90 -12.89 -16.89 -9.35
CA GLU A 90 -11.67 -17.69 -9.34
C GLU A 90 -11.09 -17.73 -10.76
N TYR A 91 -9.92 -17.10 -10.95
CA TYR A 91 -9.27 -17.02 -12.25
C TYR A 91 -7.93 -17.75 -12.27
N CYS A 92 -7.86 -18.82 -13.07
CA CYS A 92 -6.73 -19.75 -13.09
C CYS A 92 -5.66 -19.40 -14.14
N GLY A 93 -5.89 -18.37 -14.96
CA GLY A 93 -5.01 -18.01 -16.07
C GLY A 93 -3.60 -17.62 -15.61
N GLU A 94 -2.59 -18.12 -16.32
CA GLU A 94 -1.16 -17.90 -15.98
C GLU A 94 -0.41 -17.05 -17.00
N GLY A 95 -1.07 -16.72 -18.12
CA GLY A 95 -0.51 -15.86 -19.16
C GLY A 95 -0.07 -14.50 -18.61
N LYS A 96 0.88 -13.85 -19.28
CA LYS A 96 1.40 -12.56 -18.80
C LYS A 96 0.30 -11.51 -18.61
N GLU A 97 -0.68 -11.51 -19.50
CA GLU A 97 -1.84 -10.59 -19.52
C GLU A 97 -3.10 -11.17 -18.88
N ALA A 98 -3.01 -12.33 -18.23
CA ALA A 98 -4.16 -13.03 -17.70
C ALA A 98 -4.80 -12.19 -16.57
N THR A 99 -6.09 -11.90 -16.69
CA THR A 99 -6.81 -10.91 -15.88
C THR A 99 -8.14 -11.49 -15.43
N ALA A 100 -8.49 -11.41 -14.14
CA ALA A 100 -9.77 -11.95 -13.67
C ALA A 100 -10.96 -11.08 -14.14
N ILE A 101 -10.89 -9.76 -13.93
CA ILE A 101 -11.91 -8.80 -14.36
C ILE A 101 -11.26 -7.71 -15.21
N SER A 102 -11.72 -7.53 -16.44
CA SER A 102 -11.29 -6.43 -17.32
C SER A 102 -12.40 -5.40 -17.44
N ILE A 103 -12.07 -4.11 -17.31
CA ILE A 103 -13.02 -3.00 -17.32
C ILE A 103 -12.55 -1.93 -18.31
N SER A 104 -13.44 -1.49 -19.19
CA SER A 104 -13.28 -0.28 -19.99
C SER A 104 -14.61 0.48 -20.11
N GLY A 105 -14.55 1.78 -20.40
CA GLY A 105 -15.74 2.63 -20.38
C GLY A 105 -15.93 3.33 -19.02
N SER A 106 -17.16 3.73 -18.69
CA SER A 106 -17.36 4.67 -17.58
C SER A 106 -18.49 4.33 -16.60
N LYS A 107 -18.44 4.93 -15.41
CA LYS A 107 -19.54 4.90 -14.41
C LYS A 107 -19.92 3.48 -13.97
N HIS A 108 -18.94 2.59 -13.92
CA HIS A 108 -19.11 1.23 -13.44
C HIS A 108 -19.05 1.17 -11.91
N GLN A 109 -19.75 0.21 -11.32
CA GLN A 109 -19.73 -0.02 -9.88
C GLN A 109 -19.41 -1.48 -9.60
N LEU A 110 -18.39 -1.74 -8.78
CA LEU A 110 -18.07 -3.07 -8.28
C LEU A 110 -18.06 -3.00 -6.76
N THR A 111 -18.92 -3.77 -6.11
CA THR A 111 -19.08 -3.75 -4.65
C THR A 111 -19.24 -5.17 -4.11
N ASP A 112 -18.69 -5.43 -2.92
CA ASP A 112 -18.83 -6.72 -2.23
C ASP A 112 -18.43 -7.90 -3.13
N PHE A 113 -17.13 -8.04 -3.41
CA PHE A 113 -16.62 -9.10 -4.29
C PHE A 113 -15.37 -9.76 -3.73
N GLU A 114 -15.11 -10.98 -4.18
CA GLU A 114 -13.91 -11.73 -3.83
C GLU A 114 -13.23 -12.25 -5.10
N ILE A 115 -11.93 -12.04 -5.24
CA ILE A 115 -11.14 -12.48 -6.39
C ILE A 115 -9.95 -13.29 -5.91
N GLU A 116 -9.87 -14.52 -6.39
CA GLU A 116 -8.65 -15.33 -6.36
C GLU A 116 -8.05 -15.38 -7.76
N THR A 117 -6.79 -14.95 -7.90
CA THR A 117 -6.12 -14.89 -9.21
C THR A 117 -4.66 -15.33 -9.11
N LYS A 118 -4.10 -15.81 -10.22
CA LYS A 118 -2.65 -16.07 -10.34
C LYS A 118 -1.88 -14.89 -10.93
N ARG A 119 -2.56 -13.92 -11.53
CA ARG A 119 -2.00 -12.78 -12.27
C ARG A 119 -2.75 -11.50 -11.91
N TYR A 120 -3.38 -10.81 -12.86
CA TYR A 120 -4.11 -9.57 -12.56
C TYR A 120 -5.47 -9.86 -11.93
N GLY A 121 -5.84 -9.08 -10.91
CA GLY A 121 -7.17 -9.13 -10.30
C GLY A 121 -8.17 -8.36 -11.16
N ILE A 122 -8.10 -7.03 -11.08
CA ILE A 122 -8.93 -6.12 -11.88
C ILE A 122 -8.02 -5.25 -12.75
N ARG A 123 -8.30 -5.14 -14.04
CA ARG A 123 -7.61 -4.20 -14.94
C ARG A 123 -8.58 -3.20 -15.55
N LEU A 124 -8.26 -1.93 -15.40
CA LEU A 124 -8.94 -0.80 -16.01
C LEU A 124 -8.08 -0.30 -17.17
N ASP A 125 -8.69 -0.24 -18.35
CA ASP A 125 -8.04 0.22 -19.58
C ASP A 125 -8.89 1.33 -20.20
N GLY A 126 -8.41 2.58 -20.11
CA GLY A 126 -9.14 3.75 -20.55
C GLY A 126 -10.47 3.96 -19.82
N ALA A 127 -10.56 3.55 -18.54
CA ALA A 127 -11.80 3.60 -17.77
C ALA A 127 -11.91 4.87 -16.90
N SER A 128 -13.13 5.36 -16.72
CA SER A 128 -13.37 6.56 -15.91
C SER A 128 -14.61 6.49 -15.02
N GLU A 129 -14.60 7.23 -13.92
CA GLU A 129 -15.74 7.27 -12.98
C GLU A 129 -16.15 5.88 -12.45
N VAL A 130 -15.21 4.93 -12.40
CA VAL A 130 -15.45 3.59 -11.85
C VAL A 130 -15.29 3.62 -10.33
N ASN A 131 -16.28 3.08 -9.61
CA ASN A 131 -16.21 2.87 -8.17
C ASN A 131 -15.96 1.38 -7.88
N ILE A 132 -14.84 1.07 -7.23
CA ILE A 132 -14.46 -0.27 -6.80
C ILE A 132 -14.36 -0.25 -5.28
N GLN A 133 -15.23 -1.01 -4.62
CA GLN A 133 -15.30 -0.96 -3.16
C GLN A 133 -15.60 -2.30 -2.50
N ASP A 134 -15.23 -2.39 -1.23
CA ASP A 134 -15.60 -3.48 -0.32
C ASP A 134 -15.25 -4.86 -0.90
N GLY A 135 -14.05 -5.01 -1.47
CA GLY A 135 -13.62 -6.24 -2.12
C GLY A 135 -12.36 -6.86 -1.52
N LEU A 136 -12.20 -8.17 -1.74
CA LEU A 136 -11.02 -8.95 -1.38
C LEU A 136 -10.32 -9.45 -2.65
N ILE A 137 -9.02 -9.18 -2.80
CA ILE A 137 -8.21 -9.71 -3.90
C ILE A 137 -7.02 -10.46 -3.32
N THR A 138 -6.88 -11.72 -3.72
CA THR A 138 -5.81 -12.61 -3.27
C THR A 138 -5.04 -13.18 -4.46
N GLY A 139 -3.72 -12.95 -4.47
CA GLY A 139 -2.83 -13.39 -5.53
C GLY A 139 -1.77 -14.41 -5.13
N GLN A 140 -0.81 -14.60 -6.03
CA GLN A 140 0.37 -15.46 -5.87
C GLN A 140 1.70 -14.71 -6.12
N ARG A 141 1.74 -13.42 -5.77
CA ARG A 141 2.86 -12.47 -5.93
C ARG A 141 3.29 -12.26 -7.39
N LYS A 142 2.34 -12.40 -8.31
CA LYS A 142 2.52 -12.22 -9.75
C LYS A 142 1.33 -11.40 -10.28
N GLY A 143 1.59 -10.39 -11.10
CA GLY A 143 0.54 -9.48 -11.58
C GLY A 143 0.01 -8.55 -10.49
N ASN A 144 -0.71 -7.51 -10.90
CA ASN A 144 -1.19 -6.46 -9.99
C ASN A 144 -2.60 -6.78 -9.46
N GLY A 145 -2.92 -6.33 -8.24
CA GLY A 145 -4.25 -6.52 -7.65
C GLY A 145 -5.32 -5.75 -8.42
N ILE A 146 -5.13 -4.43 -8.48
CA ILE A 146 -5.90 -3.53 -9.32
C ILE A 146 -4.91 -2.72 -10.17
N ASP A 147 -5.08 -2.77 -11.48
CA ASP A 147 -4.19 -2.19 -12.48
C ASP A 147 -4.94 -1.14 -13.29
N LEU A 148 -4.49 0.11 -13.29
CA LEU A 148 -5.10 1.23 -13.99
C LEU A 148 -4.12 1.70 -15.07
N TRP A 149 -4.54 1.57 -16.33
CA TRP A 149 -3.87 2.14 -17.48
C TRP A 149 -4.76 3.21 -18.11
N GLU A 150 -4.24 4.43 -18.26
CA GLU A 150 -4.96 5.58 -18.86
C GLU A 150 -6.36 5.79 -18.26
N SER A 151 -6.51 5.50 -16.96
CA SER A 151 -7.81 5.40 -16.29
C SER A 151 -7.93 6.46 -15.19
N SER A 152 -8.86 7.40 -15.34
CA SER A 152 -8.91 8.62 -14.52
C SER A 152 -10.27 8.81 -13.84
N HIS A 153 -10.31 9.56 -12.74
CA HIS A 153 -11.55 9.84 -11.97
C HIS A 153 -12.19 8.59 -11.33
N ASN A 154 -11.40 7.57 -11.02
CA ASN A 154 -11.88 6.36 -10.38
C ASN A 154 -11.74 6.44 -8.85
N THR A 155 -12.60 5.72 -8.13
CA THR A 155 -12.51 5.55 -6.68
C THR A 155 -12.27 4.09 -6.36
N ILE A 156 -11.21 3.82 -5.59
CA ILE A 156 -10.87 2.49 -5.09
C ILE A 156 -10.83 2.57 -3.58
N GLN A 157 -11.78 1.92 -2.92
CA GLN A 157 -11.93 2.06 -1.47
C GLN A 157 -12.26 0.78 -0.73
N ASN A 158 -11.87 0.71 0.55
CA ASN A 158 -12.15 -0.44 1.42
C ASN A 158 -11.70 -1.79 0.83
N MET A 159 -10.65 -1.80 0.01
CA MET A 159 -10.12 -3.03 -0.58
C MET A 159 -9.19 -3.73 0.39
N LYS A 160 -9.26 -5.06 0.46
CA LYS A 160 -8.24 -5.90 1.07
C LYS A 160 -7.47 -6.64 -0.03
N ILE A 161 -6.20 -6.30 -0.23
CA ILE A 161 -5.38 -6.86 -1.31
C ILE A 161 -4.17 -7.56 -0.72
N THR A 162 -3.97 -8.84 -1.07
CA THR A 162 -2.88 -9.63 -0.51
C THR A 162 -2.12 -10.42 -1.56
N ARG A 163 -0.80 -10.54 -1.37
CA ARG A 163 0.09 -11.37 -2.18
C ARG A 163 -0.01 -11.02 -3.67
N MET A 164 0.06 -9.74 -4.03
CA MET A 164 0.18 -9.31 -5.42
C MET A 164 1.63 -8.97 -5.77
N GLN A 165 1.92 -8.70 -7.03
CA GLN A 165 3.14 -7.99 -7.39
C GLN A 165 3.03 -6.56 -6.86
N ASP A 166 2.18 -5.73 -7.44
CA ASP A 166 1.78 -4.45 -6.86
C ASP A 166 0.31 -4.55 -6.45
N GLY A 167 -0.06 -4.05 -5.27
CA GLY A 167 -1.44 -4.14 -4.79
C GLY A 167 -2.38 -3.30 -5.65
N ILE A 168 -2.11 -2.00 -5.74
CA ILE A 168 -2.77 -1.08 -6.67
C ILE A 168 -1.69 -0.39 -7.52
N TYR A 169 -1.80 -0.51 -8.84
CA TYR A 169 -0.88 0.08 -9.80
C TYR A 169 -1.61 1.09 -10.69
N LEU A 170 -1.06 2.29 -10.84
CA LEU A 170 -1.57 3.34 -11.72
C LEU A 170 -0.47 3.77 -12.68
N GLU A 171 -0.77 3.76 -13.98
CA GLU A 171 0.06 4.34 -15.02
C GLU A 171 -0.77 5.28 -15.89
N GLN A 172 -0.26 6.51 -16.10
CA GLN A 172 -0.93 7.55 -16.90
C GLN A 172 -2.39 7.80 -16.46
N SER A 173 -2.65 7.67 -15.16
CA SER A 173 -3.98 7.57 -14.57
C SER A 173 -4.16 8.67 -13.54
N HIS A 174 -5.02 9.65 -13.82
CA HIS A 174 -5.07 10.92 -13.08
C HIS A 174 -6.35 11.06 -12.26
N GLN A 175 -6.30 11.91 -11.22
CA GLN A 175 -7.50 12.33 -10.47
C GLN A 175 -8.28 11.15 -9.85
N ASN A 176 -7.59 10.06 -9.52
CA ASN A 176 -8.17 8.91 -8.83
C ASN A 176 -8.07 9.10 -7.30
N THR A 177 -8.99 8.47 -6.58
CA THR A 177 -8.99 8.42 -5.12
C THR A 177 -8.78 6.99 -4.65
N LEU A 178 -7.68 6.74 -3.94
CA LEU A 178 -7.38 5.48 -3.26
C LEU A 178 -7.58 5.71 -1.76
N ARG A 179 -8.62 5.12 -1.16
CA ARG A 179 -8.97 5.41 0.23
C ARG A 179 -9.27 4.18 1.07
N GLN A 180 -8.76 4.12 2.30
CA GLN A 180 -9.10 3.06 3.26
C GLN A 180 -8.80 1.63 2.75
N ASN A 181 -7.82 1.49 1.85
CA ASN A 181 -7.40 0.18 1.35
C ASN A 181 -6.35 -0.44 2.28
N HIS A 182 -6.44 -1.75 2.50
CA HIS A 182 -5.46 -2.54 3.25
C HIS A 182 -4.71 -3.46 2.30
N ILE A 183 -3.41 -3.21 2.13
CA ILE A 183 -2.55 -3.93 1.21
C ILE A 183 -1.35 -4.54 1.93
N GLN A 184 -1.14 -5.85 1.77
CA GLN A 184 -0.05 -6.57 2.44
C GLN A 184 0.57 -7.71 1.64
N GLY A 185 1.85 -8.00 1.92
CA GLY A 185 2.57 -9.13 1.32
C GLY A 185 2.86 -8.98 -0.18
N SER A 186 2.89 -7.75 -0.68
CA SER A 186 3.16 -7.41 -2.09
C SER A 186 4.56 -6.81 -2.25
N ARG A 187 5.04 -6.66 -3.49
CA ARG A 187 6.26 -5.85 -3.76
C ARG A 187 5.97 -4.40 -3.39
N TYR A 188 4.99 -3.80 -4.05
CA TYR A 188 4.50 -2.47 -3.69
C TYR A 188 3.08 -2.56 -3.16
N GLY A 189 2.78 -1.85 -2.08
CA GLY A 189 1.40 -1.68 -1.64
C GLY A 189 0.62 -0.90 -2.71
N MET A 190 1.04 0.33 -2.95
CA MET A 190 0.54 1.17 -4.04
C MET A 190 1.71 1.69 -4.89
N HIS A 191 1.51 1.79 -6.20
CA HIS A 191 2.55 2.24 -7.12
C HIS A 191 1.95 3.14 -8.20
N LEU A 192 2.38 4.39 -8.24
CA LEU A 192 1.91 5.42 -9.16
C LEU A 192 3.05 5.82 -10.10
N MET A 193 2.80 5.79 -11.40
CA MET A 193 3.76 6.13 -12.46
C MET A 193 3.12 7.08 -13.47
N PHE A 194 3.63 8.30 -13.61
CA PHE A 194 3.04 9.32 -14.50
C PHE A 194 1.56 9.64 -14.18
N ALA A 195 1.21 9.65 -12.90
CA ALA A 195 -0.15 9.67 -12.39
C ALA A 195 -0.38 10.90 -11.48
N ASP A 196 -0.60 12.05 -12.09
CA ASP A 196 -0.83 13.34 -11.42
C ASP A 196 -2.21 13.45 -10.74
N ASP A 197 -2.30 14.38 -9.78
CA ASP A 197 -3.56 14.82 -9.14
C ASP A 197 -4.33 13.70 -8.40
N ASN A 198 -3.65 12.61 -8.01
CA ASN A 198 -4.24 11.51 -7.27
C ASN A 198 -4.26 11.75 -5.75
N VAL A 199 -5.25 11.17 -5.08
CA VAL A 199 -5.42 11.24 -3.62
C VAL A 199 -5.28 9.84 -3.02
N LEU A 200 -4.32 9.66 -2.12
CA LEU A 200 -4.10 8.47 -1.30
C LEU A 200 -4.43 8.82 0.15
N GLU A 201 -5.59 8.38 0.64
CA GLU A 201 -6.09 8.74 1.97
C GLU A 201 -6.33 7.51 2.86
N LYS A 202 -5.78 7.51 4.08
CA LYS A 202 -6.11 6.51 5.12
C LYS A 202 -5.92 5.05 4.68
N ASN A 203 -4.99 4.79 3.77
CA ASN A 203 -4.64 3.44 3.37
C ASN A 203 -3.65 2.82 4.36
N ILE A 204 -3.66 1.49 4.48
CA ILE A 204 -2.73 0.70 5.28
C ILE A 204 -1.91 -0.14 4.29
N ALA A 205 -0.63 0.17 4.12
CA ALA A 205 0.28 -0.64 3.32
C ALA A 205 1.41 -1.18 4.20
N GLN A 206 1.25 -2.43 4.64
CA GLN A 206 2.14 -3.07 5.61
C GLN A 206 2.71 -4.41 5.12
N TYR A 207 3.88 -4.78 5.63
CA TYR A 207 4.55 -6.04 5.26
C TYR A 207 4.70 -6.21 3.74
N ASN A 208 4.92 -5.11 3.02
CA ASN A 208 5.30 -5.10 1.61
C ASN A 208 6.82 -4.89 1.49
N MET A 209 7.39 -5.02 0.30
CA MET A 209 8.77 -4.57 0.10
C MET A 209 8.86 -3.05 0.22
N THR A 210 7.97 -2.31 -0.44
CA THR A 210 7.78 -0.88 -0.22
C THR A 210 6.29 -0.58 -0.03
N GLY A 211 5.96 0.24 0.97
CA GLY A 211 4.56 0.56 1.28
C GLY A 211 3.89 1.28 0.12
N THR A 212 4.46 2.40 -0.33
CA THR A 212 3.99 3.13 -1.52
C THR A 212 5.16 3.69 -2.32
N MET A 213 5.07 3.59 -3.65
CA MET A 213 6.00 4.23 -4.59
C MET A 213 5.28 5.28 -5.43
N LEU A 214 5.76 6.51 -5.36
CA LEU A 214 5.37 7.61 -6.22
C LEU A 214 6.50 7.87 -7.22
N MET A 215 6.20 7.76 -8.51
CA MET A 215 7.18 7.89 -9.57
C MET A 215 6.71 8.87 -10.65
N ARG A 216 7.44 9.98 -10.83
CA ARG A 216 7.15 10.97 -11.87
C ARG A 216 5.70 11.46 -11.78
N VAL A 217 5.31 11.97 -10.61
CA VAL A 217 3.95 12.45 -10.34
C VAL A 217 3.95 13.86 -9.78
N ASN A 218 2.89 14.62 -10.03
CA ASN A 218 2.73 16.00 -9.60
C ASN A 218 1.38 16.19 -8.88
N ARG A 219 1.35 17.08 -7.89
CA ARG A 219 0.14 17.47 -7.12
C ARG A 219 -0.60 16.29 -6.48
N VAL A 220 0.12 15.26 -6.02
CA VAL A 220 -0.50 14.15 -5.30
C VAL A 220 -0.68 14.47 -3.82
N GLN A 221 -1.74 13.92 -3.23
CA GLN A 221 -2.02 14.05 -1.80
C GLN A 221 -1.90 12.68 -1.13
N VAL A 222 -0.91 12.52 -0.25
CA VAL A 222 -0.70 11.31 0.56
C VAL A 222 -1.00 11.66 2.00
N VAL A 223 -2.22 11.38 2.46
CA VAL A 223 -2.74 11.89 3.74
C VAL A 223 -3.26 10.78 4.66
N GLY A 224 -2.79 10.76 5.90
CA GLY A 224 -3.36 9.87 6.93
C GLY A 224 -3.09 8.38 6.72
N ASN A 225 -2.11 8.00 5.88
CA ASN A 225 -1.82 6.60 5.57
C ASN A 225 -0.91 5.97 6.62
N ASP A 226 -0.97 4.64 6.74
CA ASP A 226 -0.08 3.82 7.55
C ASP A 226 0.83 2.98 6.66
N PHE A 227 2.12 3.29 6.68
CA PHE A 227 3.20 2.62 5.96
C PHE A 227 4.11 1.93 6.96
N SER A 228 3.68 0.78 7.47
CA SER A 228 4.37 0.11 8.59
C SER A 228 4.99 -1.24 8.22
N TYR A 229 6.14 -1.53 8.83
CA TYR A 229 6.82 -2.83 8.74
C TYR A 229 7.19 -3.28 7.31
N ASN A 230 7.45 -2.33 6.41
CA ASN A 230 7.98 -2.62 5.07
C ASN A 230 9.51 -2.72 5.15
N ARG A 231 10.02 -3.92 5.50
CA ARG A 231 11.44 -4.12 5.86
C ARG A 231 12.08 -5.43 5.37
N ASP A 232 11.34 -6.25 4.63
CA ASP A 232 11.81 -7.58 4.22
C ASP A 232 12.85 -7.52 3.07
N ASN A 233 13.18 -6.33 2.59
CA ASN A 233 14.18 -6.09 1.56
C ASN A 233 15.20 -5.02 2.02
N VAL A 234 16.45 -5.14 1.56
CA VAL A 234 17.51 -4.15 1.86
C VAL A 234 17.19 -2.76 1.28
N ASN A 235 16.41 -2.72 0.20
CA ASN A 235 15.92 -1.51 -0.46
C ASN A 235 14.45 -1.27 -0.12
N ALA A 236 13.99 -1.68 1.06
CA ALA A 236 12.60 -1.46 1.49
C ALA A 236 12.38 -0.02 1.98
N GLN A 237 11.22 0.55 1.71
CA GLN A 237 10.81 1.86 2.24
C GLN A 237 9.36 1.85 2.69
N GLY A 238 9.01 2.70 3.67
CA GLY A 238 7.60 3.01 3.94
C GLY A 238 6.99 3.76 2.75
N LEU A 239 7.58 4.90 2.41
CA LEU A 239 7.19 5.74 1.28
C LEU A 239 8.41 6.07 0.42
N LEU A 240 8.36 5.70 -0.87
CA LEU A 240 9.35 6.04 -1.89
C LEU A 240 8.80 7.15 -2.78
N ILE A 241 9.51 8.26 -2.85
CA ILE A 241 9.17 9.47 -3.61
C ILE A 241 10.28 9.71 -4.64
N TYR A 242 9.98 9.52 -5.92
CA TYR A 242 10.97 9.60 -7.00
C TYR A 242 10.44 10.48 -8.14
N PHE A 243 11.09 11.63 -8.41
CA PHE A 243 10.57 12.65 -9.34
C PHE A 243 9.15 13.08 -8.98
N VAL A 244 8.95 13.59 -7.77
CA VAL A 244 7.65 14.10 -7.32
C VAL A 244 7.72 15.59 -7.06
N GLU A 245 6.68 16.28 -7.51
CA GLU A 245 6.61 17.74 -7.44
C GLU A 245 5.28 18.23 -6.84
N ASN A 246 5.31 19.40 -6.20
CA ASN A 246 4.14 20.13 -5.70
C ASN A 246 3.14 19.28 -4.90
N SER A 247 3.62 18.28 -4.17
CA SER A 247 2.78 17.27 -3.52
C SER A 247 2.72 17.45 -2.02
N ARG A 248 1.63 16.97 -1.40
CA ARG A 248 1.40 17.05 0.04
C ARG A 248 1.46 15.65 0.66
N ILE A 249 2.41 15.46 1.57
CA ILE A 249 2.59 14.25 2.36
C ILE A 249 2.30 14.60 3.81
N ALA A 250 1.10 14.30 4.29
CA ALA A 250 0.67 14.79 5.60
C ALA A 250 0.04 13.71 6.48
N GLU A 251 0.24 13.82 7.79
CA GLU A 251 -0.48 12.99 8.79
C GLU A 251 -0.28 11.48 8.61
N ASN A 252 0.77 11.05 7.90
CA ASN A 252 1.05 9.64 7.69
C ASN A 252 1.83 9.05 8.87
N SER A 253 1.61 7.76 9.15
CA SER A 253 2.40 6.94 10.06
C SER A 253 3.39 6.11 9.26
N LEU A 254 4.69 6.23 9.55
CA LEU A 254 5.76 5.47 8.92
C LEU A 254 6.57 4.77 9.99
N THR A 255 6.18 3.55 10.33
CA THR A 255 6.71 2.84 11.52
C THR A 255 7.45 1.55 11.17
N GLY A 256 8.62 1.35 11.76
CA GLY A 256 9.31 0.04 11.69
C GLY A 256 9.81 -0.35 10.30
N ASN A 257 10.06 0.61 9.41
CA ASN A 257 10.58 0.37 8.06
C ASN A 257 12.12 0.44 8.03
N ARG A 258 12.72 -0.04 6.93
CA ARG A 258 14.15 0.14 6.70
C ARG A 258 14.49 1.63 6.46
N VAL A 259 13.71 2.30 5.63
CA VAL A 259 13.67 3.76 5.50
C VAL A 259 12.22 4.19 5.62
N GLY A 260 11.91 5.15 6.48
CA GLY A 260 10.55 5.68 6.62
C GLY A 260 10.12 6.35 5.33
N ILE A 261 10.71 7.50 5.02
CA ILE A 261 10.51 8.23 3.77
C ILE A 261 11.85 8.29 3.01
N TYR A 262 11.86 7.81 1.77
CA TYR A 262 12.97 8.05 0.85
C TYR A 262 12.53 8.97 -0.28
N MET A 263 13.17 10.12 -0.43
CA MET A 263 12.88 11.11 -1.45
C MET A 263 14.09 11.33 -2.36
N GLU A 264 13.89 11.15 -3.65
CA GLU A 264 14.94 11.29 -4.66
C GLU A 264 14.50 12.14 -5.84
N THR A 265 15.36 13.07 -6.27
CA THR A 265 15.15 13.96 -7.42
C THR A 265 13.75 14.59 -7.41
N SER A 266 13.34 15.13 -6.26
CA SER A 266 11.97 15.63 -6.03
C SER A 266 12.01 17.02 -5.42
N GLU A 267 11.05 17.87 -5.76
CA GLU A 267 11.04 19.27 -5.36
C GLU A 267 9.68 19.85 -5.02
N ASP A 268 9.66 20.96 -4.28
CA ASP A 268 8.45 21.72 -3.93
C ASP A 268 7.37 20.90 -3.21
N ASN A 269 7.76 19.87 -2.45
CA ASN A 269 6.83 19.04 -1.68
C ASN A 269 6.71 19.50 -0.23
N LEU A 270 5.50 19.39 0.33
CA LEU A 270 5.21 19.68 1.73
C LEU A 270 5.01 18.38 2.50
N MET A 271 5.92 18.09 3.42
CA MET A 271 5.84 17.00 4.39
C MET A 271 5.51 17.55 5.78
N THR A 272 4.29 17.30 6.27
CA THR A 272 3.86 17.88 7.55
C THR A 272 3.03 16.96 8.43
N ASN A 273 3.19 17.06 9.75
CA ASN A 273 2.46 16.26 10.74
C ASN A 273 2.58 14.74 10.56
N ASN A 274 3.64 14.25 9.90
CA ASN A 274 3.88 12.82 9.79
C ASN A 274 4.52 12.27 11.08
N LYS A 275 4.21 11.02 11.42
CA LYS A 275 4.82 10.26 12.51
C LYS A 275 5.81 9.27 11.89
N VAL A 276 7.10 9.47 12.16
CA VAL A 276 8.20 8.67 11.59
C VAL A 276 8.91 7.97 12.75
N MET A 277 8.61 6.69 12.93
CA MET A 277 8.96 5.97 14.17
C MET A 277 9.68 4.65 13.94
N ASP A 278 10.65 4.33 14.80
CA ASP A 278 11.31 3.02 14.86
C ASP A 278 11.88 2.54 13.51
N ASN A 279 12.23 3.47 12.62
CA ASN A 279 12.84 3.15 11.33
C ASN A 279 14.36 3.08 11.46
N PHE A 280 15.04 2.33 10.58
CA PHE A 280 16.50 2.41 10.56
C PHE A 280 16.97 3.79 10.06
N ILE A 281 16.30 4.36 9.07
CA ILE A 281 16.44 5.77 8.67
C ILE A 281 15.05 6.39 8.68
N GLY A 282 14.83 7.49 9.40
CA GLY A 282 13.55 8.18 9.42
C GLY A 282 13.23 8.78 8.05
N VAL A 283 14.03 9.77 7.63
CA VAL A 283 13.92 10.42 6.32
C VAL A 283 15.27 10.44 5.60
N GLN A 284 15.28 10.14 4.31
CA GLN A 284 16.46 10.24 3.46
C GLN A 284 16.17 11.04 2.20
N PHE A 285 16.95 12.10 1.95
CA PHE A 285 16.89 12.90 0.73
C PHE A 285 18.13 12.65 -0.15
N THR A 286 17.91 12.46 -1.44
CA THR A 286 18.95 12.38 -2.48
C THR A 286 18.59 13.30 -3.63
N LYS A 287 19.37 14.33 -3.93
CA LYS A 287 19.05 15.29 -5.02
C LYS A 287 17.65 15.92 -4.89
N ALA A 288 17.14 16.09 -3.67
CA ALA A 288 15.82 16.63 -3.41
C ALA A 288 15.93 18.08 -2.93
N ASN A 289 15.24 19.01 -3.58
CA ASN A 289 15.44 20.45 -3.35
C ASN A 289 14.13 21.18 -3.08
N ASN A 290 14.18 22.33 -2.40
CA ASN A 290 13.01 23.20 -2.21
C ASN A 290 11.83 22.53 -1.48
N ASN A 291 12.05 21.45 -0.73
CA ASN A 291 10.99 20.76 0.01
C ASN A 291 10.83 21.37 1.41
N GLN A 292 9.64 21.23 1.99
CA GLN A 292 9.32 21.67 3.34
C GLN A 292 9.05 20.47 4.23
N LEU A 293 9.77 20.35 5.34
CA LEU A 293 9.61 19.30 6.35
C LEU A 293 9.26 19.97 7.68
N THR A 294 7.97 20.02 8.03
CA THR A 294 7.51 20.80 9.20
C THR A 294 6.52 20.07 10.10
N ARG A 295 6.63 20.22 11.43
CA ARG A 295 5.70 19.61 12.40
C ARG A 295 5.61 18.09 12.37
N ASN A 296 6.63 17.43 11.82
CA ASN A 296 6.73 15.98 11.87
C ASN A 296 7.28 15.53 13.23
N THR A 297 6.96 14.31 13.63
CA THR A 297 7.47 13.68 14.84
C THR A 297 8.39 12.53 14.47
N PHE A 298 9.63 12.59 14.95
CA PHE A 298 10.67 11.59 14.78
C PHE A 298 11.03 10.98 16.13
N VAL A 299 10.81 9.66 16.28
CA VAL A 299 11.00 8.93 17.55
C VAL A 299 11.58 7.55 17.28
N GLY A 300 12.62 7.18 18.01
CA GLY A 300 13.17 5.82 18.01
C GLY A 300 13.82 5.42 16.69
N ASN A 301 14.07 6.35 15.77
CA ASN A 301 14.78 6.03 14.54
C ASN A 301 16.28 5.84 14.86
N VAL A 302 16.91 4.91 14.14
CA VAL A 302 18.35 4.66 14.33
C VAL A 302 19.18 5.83 13.77
N ASN A 303 18.75 6.37 12.64
CA ASN A 303 19.14 7.69 12.15
C ASN A 303 17.88 8.49 11.82
N GLU A 304 17.75 9.71 12.34
CA GLU A 304 16.54 10.51 12.16
C GLU A 304 16.35 10.99 10.73
N ALA A 305 17.40 11.61 10.17
CA ALA A 305 17.36 12.21 8.86
C ALA A 305 18.75 12.27 8.23
N GLN A 306 18.79 12.29 6.90
CA GLN A 306 20.01 12.51 6.12
C GLN A 306 19.68 13.13 4.76
N ALA A 307 20.60 13.91 4.24
CA ALA A 307 20.49 14.53 2.92
C ALA A 307 21.81 14.41 2.15
N ILE A 308 21.71 14.11 0.86
CA ILE A 308 22.84 14.07 -0.06
C ILE A 308 22.48 14.88 -1.29
N GLU A 309 23.35 15.82 -1.69
CA GLU A 309 23.14 16.70 -2.85
C GLU A 309 21.76 17.40 -2.83
N SER A 310 21.26 17.75 -1.64
CA SER A 310 19.87 18.20 -1.43
C SER A 310 19.88 19.57 -0.76
N SER A 311 19.39 20.59 -1.46
CA SER A 311 19.56 22.00 -1.11
C SER A 311 18.23 22.74 -0.97
N ASN A 312 18.25 23.89 -0.29
CA ASN A 312 17.07 24.76 -0.10
C ASN A 312 15.86 24.06 0.53
N ASN A 313 16.06 23.00 1.30
CA ASN A 313 14.98 22.35 2.03
C ASN A 313 14.72 23.11 3.34
N GLU A 314 13.47 23.52 3.57
CA GLU A 314 13.05 24.17 4.81
C GLU A 314 12.66 23.10 5.84
N VAL A 315 13.45 22.97 6.89
CA VAL A 315 13.16 22.07 8.01
C VAL A 315 12.90 22.92 9.24
N SER A 316 11.70 22.83 9.80
CA SER A 316 11.35 23.64 10.97
C SER A 316 10.25 23.02 11.81
N HIS A 317 10.27 23.27 13.11
CA HIS A 317 9.20 22.87 14.02
C HIS A 317 8.92 21.37 14.00
N ASN A 318 9.92 20.52 13.77
CA ASN A 318 9.75 19.08 13.95
C ASN A 318 10.16 18.69 15.37
N TYR A 319 9.57 17.61 15.88
CA TYR A 319 10.02 16.98 17.11
C TYR A 319 11.03 15.90 16.78
N TRP A 320 12.22 15.97 17.38
CA TRP A 320 13.29 14.98 17.25
C TRP A 320 13.64 14.47 18.64
N ASP A 321 13.41 13.20 18.96
CA ASP A 321 13.72 12.66 20.30
C ASP A 321 15.23 12.67 20.62
N ALA A 322 16.09 12.49 19.60
CA ALA A 322 17.55 12.54 19.71
C ALA A 322 18.13 13.96 19.94
N SER A 323 17.32 15.02 19.76
CA SER A 323 17.81 16.40 19.88
C SER A 323 18.03 16.83 21.34
N ALA A 324 19.12 17.57 21.58
CA ALA A 324 19.26 18.37 22.79
C ALA A 324 18.36 19.60 22.69
N LYS A 325 17.54 19.83 23.71
CA LYS A 325 16.48 20.85 23.69
C LYS A 325 16.66 21.87 24.81
N LEU A 326 16.39 23.14 24.50
CA LEU A 326 16.39 24.23 25.48
C LEU A 326 15.35 25.28 25.10
N ASP A 327 14.39 25.56 25.98
CA ASP A 327 13.39 26.62 25.79
C ASP A 327 13.48 27.63 26.93
N LEU A 328 14.19 28.74 26.69
CA LEU A 328 14.30 29.84 27.66
C LEU A 328 13.10 30.80 27.63
N LYS A 329 12.24 30.72 26.61
CA LYS A 329 11.14 31.67 26.38
C LYS A 329 9.76 31.09 26.68
N GLY A 330 9.67 29.78 26.94
CA GLY A 330 8.41 29.07 27.21
C GLY A 330 7.48 29.04 26.01
N LYS A 331 8.03 28.96 24.79
CA LYS A 331 7.25 28.96 23.54
C LYS A 331 6.92 27.57 23.02
N GLY A 332 7.48 26.52 23.62
CA GLY A 332 7.34 25.14 23.13
C GLY A 332 8.29 24.80 21.98
N GLU A 333 9.26 25.66 21.70
CA GLU A 333 10.29 25.51 20.66
C GLU A 333 11.67 25.64 21.28
N SER A 334 12.60 24.80 20.84
CA SER A 334 14.00 24.82 21.25
C SER A 334 14.74 25.97 20.56
N ILE A 335 15.54 26.71 21.34
CA ILE A 335 16.49 27.70 20.80
C ILE A 335 17.78 27.05 20.27
N LEU A 336 17.97 25.76 20.52
CA LEU A 336 19.07 24.97 19.97
C LEU A 336 18.60 24.27 18.70
N PRO A 337 19.31 24.43 17.57
CA PRO A 337 18.95 23.77 16.34
C PRO A 337 19.22 22.27 16.41
N PHE A 338 18.42 21.49 15.68
CA PHE A 338 18.73 20.10 15.38
C PHE A 338 19.40 20.02 14.01
N VAL A 339 20.49 19.27 13.93
CA VAL A 339 21.33 19.16 12.73
C VAL A 339 21.46 17.69 12.38
N ALA A 340 20.82 17.27 11.28
CA ALA A 340 20.93 15.94 10.73
C ALA A 340 22.15 15.83 9.82
N ASP A 341 23.28 15.47 10.42
CA ASP A 341 24.57 15.35 9.74
C ASP A 341 24.73 13.94 9.11
N PRO A 342 24.88 13.81 7.78
CA PRO A 342 25.04 12.53 7.12
C PRO A 342 26.44 11.91 7.27
N TYR A 343 27.36 12.55 8.02
CA TYR A 343 28.79 12.21 8.07
C TYR A 343 29.08 10.72 8.18
N PHE A 344 28.43 10.02 9.11
CA PHE A 344 28.69 8.60 9.32
C PHE A 344 28.24 7.75 8.12
N LEU A 345 27.18 8.15 7.44
CA LEU A 345 26.70 7.42 6.28
C LEU A 345 27.65 7.60 5.12
N THR A 346 28.10 8.84 4.87
CA THR A 346 29.13 9.14 3.87
C THR A 346 30.37 8.30 4.13
N LEU A 347 30.83 8.25 5.38
CA LEU A 347 31.96 7.43 5.80
C LEU A 347 31.74 5.92 5.52
N THR A 348 30.55 5.40 5.80
CA THR A 348 30.22 3.97 5.58
C THR A 348 29.90 3.63 4.13
N ALA A 349 29.56 4.61 3.30
CA ALA A 349 29.38 4.43 1.87
C ALA A 349 30.73 4.23 1.18
N ASP A 350 31.74 5.00 1.60
CA ASP A 350 33.12 4.88 1.11
C ASP A 350 33.82 3.63 1.64
N VAL A 351 33.64 3.32 2.94
CA VAL A 351 34.26 2.18 3.62
C VAL A 351 33.21 1.44 4.47
N PRO A 352 32.53 0.42 3.92
CA PRO A 352 31.44 -0.30 4.58
C PRO A 352 31.77 -0.91 5.95
N GLU A 353 33.05 -1.24 6.20
CA GLU A 353 33.52 -1.80 7.46
C GLU A 353 33.28 -0.84 8.65
N PHE A 354 33.15 0.47 8.41
CA PHE A 354 32.83 1.42 9.47
C PHE A 354 31.45 1.22 10.10
N GLN A 355 30.56 0.46 9.45
CA GLN A 355 29.26 0.10 10.03
C GLN A 355 29.40 -0.66 11.36
N LEU A 356 30.51 -1.40 11.55
CA LEU A 356 30.81 -2.10 12.81
C LEU A 356 30.99 -1.15 14.00
N PHE A 357 31.32 0.11 13.74
CA PHE A 357 31.55 1.13 14.76
C PHE A 357 30.35 2.08 14.93
N PHE A 358 29.19 1.73 14.37
CA PHE A 358 27.97 2.53 14.52
C PHE A 358 27.68 2.82 16.01
N GLN A 359 27.43 4.09 16.33
CA GLN A 359 27.19 4.57 17.71
C GLN A 359 28.34 4.27 18.70
N SER A 360 29.52 3.89 18.23
CA SER A 360 30.69 3.80 19.10
C SER A 360 31.09 5.20 19.59
N PRO A 361 31.64 5.34 20.82
CA PRO A 361 32.04 6.64 21.36
C PRO A 361 33.01 7.41 20.45
N GLY A 362 33.88 6.71 19.74
CA GLY A 362 34.84 7.31 18.80
C GLY A 362 34.15 7.92 17.57
N VAL A 363 33.18 7.23 16.99
CA VAL A 363 32.40 7.74 15.85
C VAL A 363 31.56 8.96 16.25
N LEU A 364 30.94 8.93 17.43
CA LEU A 364 30.17 10.07 17.94
C LEU A 364 31.06 11.31 18.16
N LEU A 365 32.30 11.11 18.64
CA LEU A 365 33.27 12.20 18.75
C LEU A 365 33.70 12.72 17.38
N LEU A 366 33.99 11.82 16.43
CA LEU A 366 34.39 12.19 15.06
C LEU A 366 33.29 12.98 14.36
N GLN A 367 32.03 12.58 14.44
CA GLN A 367 30.88 13.33 13.92
C GLN A 367 30.81 14.76 14.45
N LYS A 368 31.17 14.98 15.73
CA LYS A 368 31.22 16.33 16.31
C LYS A 368 32.39 17.17 15.81
N MET A 369 33.50 16.53 15.43
CA MET A 369 34.73 17.19 14.98
C MET A 369 34.76 17.43 13.46
N LEU A 370 34.23 16.48 12.69
CA LEU A 370 34.25 16.44 11.24
C LEU A 370 32.80 16.55 10.76
N LYS A 371 32.38 17.79 10.50
CA LYS A 371 31.04 18.11 10.02
C LYS A 371 30.96 17.91 8.52
N SER A 372 29.79 17.47 8.05
CA SER A 372 29.50 17.48 6.61
C SER A 372 29.42 18.91 6.07
N PRO A 373 29.67 19.13 4.76
CA PRO A 373 29.40 20.40 4.10
C PRO A 373 27.99 20.92 4.37
N ALA A 374 27.82 22.23 4.50
CA ALA A 374 26.53 22.82 4.91
C ALA A 374 25.38 22.54 3.94
N ASP A 375 25.69 22.32 2.66
CA ASP A 375 24.76 21.93 1.59
C ASP A 375 24.34 20.46 1.62
N GLN A 376 24.87 19.67 2.57
CA GLN A 376 24.53 18.26 2.78
C GLN A 376 23.77 18.02 4.09
N VAL A 377 23.40 19.07 4.81
CA VAL A 377 22.88 18.96 6.16
C VAL A 377 21.45 19.50 6.23
N LEU A 378 20.54 18.71 6.79
CA LEU A 378 19.19 19.19 7.13
C LEU A 378 19.26 19.81 8.52
N THR A 379 18.89 21.08 8.63
CA THR A 379 18.92 21.82 9.90
C THR A 379 17.53 22.31 10.25
N ASP A 380 17.03 21.88 11.41
CA ASP A 380 15.82 22.41 12.03
C ASP A 380 16.20 23.50 13.01
N GLU A 381 15.87 24.75 12.67
CA GLU A 381 16.23 25.93 13.47
C GLU A 381 15.35 26.13 14.71
N ALA A 382 14.17 25.51 14.75
CA ALA A 382 13.23 25.64 15.86
C ALA A 382 12.56 24.29 16.20
N PRO A 383 13.33 23.27 16.64
CA PRO A 383 12.76 21.98 17.02
C PRO A 383 11.68 22.11 18.09
N LEU A 384 10.61 21.32 18.00
CA LEU A 384 9.57 21.32 19.04
C LEU A 384 10.07 20.68 20.34
N MET A 385 9.62 21.23 21.46
CA MET A 385 9.94 20.71 22.80
C MET A 385 9.22 19.39 23.11
N GLU A 386 7.98 19.28 22.65
CA GLU A 386 7.10 18.13 22.88
C GLU A 386 6.62 17.55 21.55
N THR A 387 6.25 16.28 21.59
CA THR A 387 5.70 15.57 20.44
C THR A 387 4.27 16.05 20.14
N THR A 388 3.89 16.07 18.86
CA THR A 388 2.50 16.28 18.43
C THR A 388 1.66 15.00 18.54
N MET A 389 2.27 13.86 18.90
CA MET A 389 1.57 12.63 19.15
C MET A 389 0.79 12.69 20.46
N GLU A 390 -0.51 12.38 20.42
CA GLU A 390 -1.21 11.90 21.60
C GLU A 390 -0.57 10.57 22.02
N VAL A 391 0.21 10.60 23.10
CA VAL A 391 0.65 9.38 23.75
C VAL A 391 -0.58 8.80 24.44
N GLU A 392 -1.20 7.77 23.85
CA GLU A 392 -2.07 6.87 24.60
C GLU A 392 -1.21 6.25 25.70
N ARG A 393 -1.23 6.87 26.88
CA ARG A 393 -0.67 6.27 28.09
C ARG A 393 -1.54 5.07 28.38
N THR A 394 -1.17 3.92 27.84
CA THR A 394 -1.51 2.65 28.47
C THR A 394 -0.89 2.75 29.87
N GLU A 395 -1.72 3.01 30.87
CA GLU A 395 -1.30 2.96 32.27
C GLU A 395 -0.84 1.54 32.58
N THR A 396 0.41 1.25 32.26
CA THR A 396 1.11 0.12 32.84
C THR A 396 1.20 0.45 34.31
N SER A 397 0.33 -0.19 35.11
CA SER A 397 0.26 0.04 36.55
C SER A 397 1.68 0.02 37.12
N ALA A 398 2.06 1.06 37.86
CA ALA A 398 3.40 1.15 38.43
C ALA A 398 3.80 -0.13 39.19
N SER A 399 2.81 -0.82 39.78
CA SER A 399 2.95 -2.13 40.42
C SER A 399 3.52 -3.23 39.51
N ALA A 400 3.15 -3.28 38.23
CA ALA A 400 3.66 -4.30 37.30
C ALA A 400 5.14 -4.06 36.97
N LEU A 401 5.53 -2.80 36.74
CA LEU A 401 6.92 -2.40 36.52
C LEU A 401 7.80 -2.66 37.75
N TRP A 402 7.29 -2.36 38.95
CA TRP A 402 7.96 -2.69 40.20
C TRP A 402 8.12 -4.20 40.40
N ALA A 403 7.08 -4.99 40.16
CA ALA A 403 7.14 -6.44 40.30
C ALA A 403 8.16 -7.08 39.34
N MET A 404 8.17 -6.65 38.07
CA MET A 404 9.18 -7.12 37.10
C MET A 404 10.59 -6.70 37.50
N SER A 405 10.78 -5.45 37.93
CA SER A 405 12.10 -4.93 38.31
C SER A 405 12.66 -5.67 39.54
N VAL A 406 11.83 -5.90 40.56
CA VAL A 406 12.20 -6.70 41.74
C VAL A 406 12.50 -8.14 41.34
N GLY A 407 11.70 -8.73 40.44
CA GLY A 407 11.94 -10.07 39.89
C GLY A 407 13.30 -10.18 39.20
N MET A 408 13.65 -9.22 38.33
CA MET A 408 14.95 -9.19 37.65
C MET A 408 16.12 -9.05 38.64
N ILE A 409 15.97 -8.21 39.68
CA ILE A 409 16.99 -8.05 40.72
C ILE A 409 17.18 -9.36 41.50
N ILE A 410 16.10 -10.04 41.89
CA ILE A 410 16.17 -11.33 42.59
C ILE A 410 16.88 -12.37 41.74
N VAL A 411 16.53 -12.48 40.45
CA VAL A 411 17.15 -13.43 39.52
C VAL A 411 18.64 -13.12 39.35
N SER A 412 18.99 -11.86 39.10
CA SER A 412 20.39 -11.44 38.94
C SER A 412 21.23 -11.71 40.20
N THR A 413 20.68 -11.39 41.37
CA THR A 413 21.34 -11.62 42.67
C THR A 413 21.50 -13.12 42.95
N SER A 414 20.49 -13.92 42.62
CA SER A 414 20.52 -15.38 42.78
C SER A 414 21.59 -16.01 41.87
N LEU A 415 21.65 -15.58 40.60
CA LEU A 415 22.68 -16.03 39.65
C LEU A 415 24.08 -15.63 40.12
N PHE A 416 24.25 -14.42 40.66
CA PHE A 416 25.52 -13.97 41.23
C PHE A 416 25.95 -14.81 42.45
N ILE A 417 25.03 -15.13 43.36
CA ILE A 417 25.30 -15.95 44.54
C ILE A 417 25.64 -17.40 44.16
N VAL A 418 24.91 -17.98 43.19
CA VAL A 418 25.16 -19.34 42.69
C VAL A 418 26.49 -19.40 41.94
N GLY A 419 26.82 -18.39 41.14
CA GLY A 419 28.11 -18.29 40.44
C GLY A 419 29.30 -18.15 41.39
N ARG A 420 29.11 -17.46 42.53
CA ARG A 420 30.17 -17.26 43.54
C ARG A 420 30.51 -18.51 44.36
N LYS A 421 29.64 -19.54 44.39
CA LYS A 421 29.89 -20.81 45.09
C LYS A 421 30.68 -21.85 44.27
N ARG A 422 31.21 -21.48 43.09
CA ARG A 422 32.00 -22.36 42.22
C ARG A 422 33.43 -21.85 41.95
N VAL A 423 34.05 -21.20 42.93
CA VAL A 423 35.51 -20.95 42.96
C VAL A 423 36.11 -21.68 44.16
#